data_AF-A0A2N2S529-F1
#
_entry.id   AF-A0A2N2S529-F1
#
_cell.length_a   1.000
_cell.length_b   1.000
_cell.length_c   1.000
_cell.angle_alpha   90.00
_cell.angle_beta   90.00
_cell.angle_gamma   90.00
#
_symmetry.space_group_name_H-M   'P 1'
#
loop_
_entity.id
_entity.type
_entity.pdbx_description
1 polymer ?
#
loop_
_entity_poly.entity_id
_entity_poly.type
_entity_poly.pdbx_seq_one_letter_code
_entity_poly.pdbx_strand_id
1 'polypeptide(L)'
;MPSPFPDEPGTLKLLEPEFSDEDLLRAQLVAAEYAKPFVLEHDGVRSLYFGSLRFQQSAMRLDAPHALDVAYTQGMMAFLLFNPRPRSLTLLGLGGGSLAKFCHRHLPASAITAVEIDPDVIALREAFCL
;
A
#
# COMPACT_ATOMS: atom_id res chain seq x y z
N MET A 1 0.37 3.84 -16.57
CA MET A 1 0.76 5.06 -17.31
C MET A 1 1.94 5.74 -16.64
N PRO A 2 2.77 6.54 -17.34
CA PRO A 2 3.79 7.38 -16.70
C PRO A 2 3.17 8.34 -15.68
N SER A 3 3.88 8.61 -14.58
CA SER A 3 3.44 9.57 -13.56
C SER A 3 3.08 10.93 -14.18
N PRO A 4 1.92 11.53 -13.82
CA PRO A 4 1.57 12.90 -14.23
C PRO A 4 2.15 13.98 -13.31
N PHE A 5 2.83 13.60 -12.23
CA PHE A 5 3.30 14.53 -11.21
C PHE A 5 4.70 15.07 -11.58
N PRO A 6 4.90 16.40 -11.65
CA PRO A 6 6.16 16.98 -12.15
C PRO A 6 7.42 16.56 -11.37
N ASP A 7 7.30 16.46 -10.05
CA ASP A 7 8.42 16.21 -9.14
C ASP A 7 8.55 14.75 -8.71
N GLU A 8 7.66 13.88 -9.20
CA GLU A 8 7.50 12.50 -8.71
C GLU A 8 7.40 11.56 -9.91
N PRO A 9 8.55 11.27 -10.57
CA PRO A 9 8.58 10.40 -11.74
C PRO A 9 8.23 8.96 -11.35
N GLY A 10 7.90 8.13 -12.35
CA GLY A 10 7.62 6.72 -12.11
C GLY A 10 6.46 6.19 -12.94
N THR A 11 6.02 4.99 -12.56
CA THR A 11 4.89 4.31 -13.20
C THR A 11 3.69 4.33 -12.27
N LEU A 12 2.62 4.94 -12.75
CA LEU A 12 1.33 4.96 -12.10
C LEU A 12 0.50 3.73 -12.50
N LYS A 13 -0.10 3.07 -11.51
CA LYS A 13 -1.05 1.96 -11.69
C LYS A 13 -2.39 2.36 -11.05
N LEU A 14 -3.43 2.30 -11.87
CA LEU A 14 -4.81 2.63 -11.52
C LEU A 14 -5.67 1.38 -11.63
N LEU A 15 -6.82 1.39 -10.97
CA LEU A 15 -7.84 0.34 -11.09
C LEU A 15 -8.75 0.52 -12.32
N GLU A 16 -8.60 1.64 -13.03
CA GLU A 16 -9.42 1.94 -14.19
C GLU A 16 -9.08 1.02 -15.37
N PRO A 17 -10.08 0.65 -16.21
CA PRO A 17 -9.83 -0.15 -17.40
C PRO A 17 -8.82 0.49 -18.36
N GLU A 18 -8.10 -0.33 -19.14
CA GLU A 18 -7.08 0.16 -20.08
C GLU A 18 -7.60 1.14 -21.15
N PHE A 19 -8.89 1.10 -21.47
CA PHE A 19 -9.53 1.99 -22.44
C PHE A 19 -10.02 3.33 -21.85
N SER A 20 -9.68 3.62 -20.59
CA SER A 20 -10.09 4.86 -19.93
C SER A 20 -9.35 6.06 -20.52
N ASP A 21 -9.98 7.24 -20.45
CA ASP A 21 -9.39 8.50 -20.92
C ASP A 21 -8.18 8.88 -20.03
N GLU A 22 -6.98 8.65 -20.56
CA GLU A 22 -5.74 8.90 -19.82
C GLU A 22 -5.55 10.38 -19.48
N ASP A 23 -5.92 11.30 -20.37
CA ASP A 23 -5.76 12.75 -20.16
C ASP A 23 -6.67 13.24 -19.03
N LEU A 24 -7.91 12.74 -18.98
CA LEU A 24 -8.84 13.03 -17.89
C LEU A 24 -8.32 12.49 -16.55
N LEU A 25 -7.84 11.25 -16.52
CA LEU A 25 -7.29 10.63 -15.30
C LEU A 25 -6.07 11.41 -14.79
N ARG A 26 -5.16 11.81 -15.69
CA ARG A 26 -4.01 12.66 -15.36
C ARG A 26 -4.46 13.98 -14.74
N ALA A 27 -5.44 14.65 -15.34
CA ALA A 27 -5.96 15.91 -14.83
C ALA A 27 -6.55 15.77 -13.41
N GLN A 28 -7.34 14.72 -13.16
CA GLN A 28 -7.92 14.42 -11.84
C GLN A 28 -6.84 14.15 -10.78
N LEU A 29 -5.80 13.40 -11.12
CA LEU A 29 -4.71 13.09 -10.20
C LEU A 29 -3.93 14.33 -9.80
N VAL A 30 -3.58 15.19 -10.77
CA VAL A 30 -2.86 16.45 -10.51
C VAL A 30 -3.71 17.42 -9.71
N ALA A 31 -5.03 17.47 -9.98
CA ALA A 31 -5.99 18.28 -9.22
C ALA A 31 -6.31 17.72 -7.82
N ALA A 32 -5.82 16.53 -7.47
CA ALA A 32 -6.18 15.79 -6.25
C ALA A 32 -7.70 15.48 -6.12
N GLU A 33 -8.35 15.25 -7.25
CA GLU A 33 -9.78 14.93 -7.36
C GLU A 33 -10.03 13.44 -7.68
N TYR A 34 -8.97 12.67 -7.94
CA TYR A 34 -9.08 11.22 -8.17
C TYR A 34 -9.46 10.49 -6.88
N ALA A 35 -10.63 9.84 -6.88
CA ALA A 35 -11.27 9.33 -5.67
C ALA A 35 -10.74 7.97 -5.18
N LYS A 36 -10.23 7.14 -6.09
CA LYS A 36 -9.80 5.78 -5.75
C LYS A 36 -8.36 5.75 -5.23
N PRO A 37 -7.96 4.71 -4.49
CA PRO A 37 -6.55 4.46 -4.24
C PRO A 37 -5.78 4.24 -5.54
N PHE A 38 -4.53 4.67 -5.55
CA PHE A 38 -3.62 4.47 -6.68
C PHE A 38 -2.22 4.10 -6.21
N VAL A 39 -1.47 3.47 -7.11
CA VAL A 39 -0.10 3.02 -6.85
C VAL A 39 0.86 3.82 -7.72
N LEU A 40 1.91 4.33 -7.10
CA LEU A 40 3.08 4.88 -7.80
C LEU A 40 4.29 4.00 -7.53
N GLU A 41 5.01 3.66 -8.59
CA GLU A 41 6.24 2.90 -8.54
C GLU A 41 7.40 3.74 -9.08
N HIS A 42 8.39 3.98 -8.24
CA HIS A 42 9.57 4.78 -8.55
C HIS A 42 10.79 4.21 -7.81
N ASP A 43 11.93 4.12 -8.50
CA ASP A 43 13.22 3.67 -7.94
C ASP A 43 13.16 2.37 -7.11
N GLY A 44 12.38 1.39 -7.59
CA GLY A 44 12.23 0.10 -6.92
C GLY A 44 11.37 0.12 -5.66
N VAL A 45 10.71 1.25 -5.37
CA VAL A 45 9.72 1.40 -4.31
C VAL A 45 8.33 1.46 -4.93
N ARG A 46 7.38 0.77 -4.31
CA ARG A 46 5.95 0.80 -4.67
C ARG A 46 5.16 1.35 -3.49
N SER A 47 4.44 2.44 -3.74
CA SER A 47 3.71 3.18 -2.72
C SER A 47 2.22 3.29 -3.07
N LEU A 48 1.37 3.17 -2.05
CA LEU A 48 -0.08 3.33 -2.11
C LEU A 48 -0.44 4.75 -1.64
N TYR A 49 -1.26 5.45 -2.42
CA TYR A 49 -1.72 6.82 -2.12
C TYR A 49 -3.24 6.94 -2.23
N PHE A 50 -3.81 7.85 -1.45
CA PHE A 50 -5.23 8.22 -1.50
C PHE A 50 -5.38 9.70 -1.85
N GLY A 51 -6.11 10.02 -2.92
CA GLY A 51 -6.43 11.38 -3.35
C GLY A 51 -5.26 12.20 -3.90
N SER A 52 -4.14 12.29 -3.17
CA SER A 52 -2.93 13.02 -3.59
C SER A 52 -1.65 12.35 -3.07
N LEU A 53 -0.51 12.73 -3.65
CA LEU A 53 0.81 12.24 -3.22
C LEU A 53 1.18 12.61 -1.77
N ARG A 54 0.49 13.57 -1.14
CA ARG A 54 0.71 13.93 0.27
C ARG A 54 0.23 12.87 1.25
N PHE A 55 -0.65 11.97 0.82
CA PHE A 55 -1.27 10.95 1.67
C PHE A 55 -0.76 9.56 1.29
N GLN A 56 0.54 9.35 1.43
CA GLN A 56 1.13 8.01 1.32
C GLN A 56 0.64 7.15 2.49
N GLN A 57 -0.03 6.05 2.16
CA GLN A 57 -0.60 5.14 3.14
C GLN A 57 0.39 4.01 3.50
N SER A 58 0.99 3.39 2.47
CA SER A 58 1.91 2.27 2.61
C SER A 58 2.97 2.33 1.50
N ALA A 59 4.14 1.76 1.78
CA ALA A 59 5.20 1.56 0.81
C ALA A 59 5.86 0.19 1.02
N MET A 60 6.41 -0.35 -0.05
CA MET A 60 7.30 -1.52 -0.01
C MET A 60 8.41 -1.37 -1.05
N ARG A 61 9.57 -1.94 -0.74
CA ARG A 61 10.60 -2.17 -1.74
C ARG A 61 10.29 -3.43 -2.55
N LEU A 62 10.49 -3.37 -3.86
CA LEU A 62 10.25 -4.50 -4.76
C LEU A 62 11.25 -5.65 -4.53
N ASP A 63 12.47 -5.34 -4.10
CA ASP A 63 13.51 -6.32 -3.78
C ASP A 63 13.38 -6.92 -2.36
N ALA A 64 12.54 -6.32 -1.51
CA ALA A 64 12.29 -6.75 -0.14
C ALA A 64 10.80 -6.58 0.26
N PRO A 65 9.85 -7.25 -0.44
CA PRO A 65 8.41 -6.97 -0.34
C PRO A 65 7.77 -7.33 1.02
N HIS A 66 8.50 -8.04 1.89
CA HIS A 66 8.04 -8.42 3.23
C HIS A 66 8.67 -7.58 4.34
N ALA A 67 9.59 -6.66 4.02
CA ALA A 67 10.18 -5.75 4.98
C ALA A 67 9.23 -4.58 5.30
N LEU A 68 9.34 -4.04 6.51
CA LEU A 68 8.66 -2.82 6.91
C LEU A 68 9.53 -1.62 6.56
N ASP A 69 9.26 -0.99 5.41
CA ASP A 69 10.05 0.14 4.91
C ASP A 69 9.69 1.46 5.62
N VAL A 70 8.45 1.58 6.11
CA VAL A 70 7.96 2.80 6.75
C VAL A 70 8.16 2.76 8.26
N ALA A 71 8.84 3.77 8.82
CA ALA A 71 9.21 3.83 10.25
C ALA A 71 8.03 3.64 11.21
N TYR A 72 6.84 4.21 10.90
CA TYR A 72 5.68 4.04 11.78
C TYR A 72 5.24 2.57 11.86
N THR A 73 5.31 1.81 10.75
CA THR A 73 4.93 0.38 10.75
C THR A 73 5.92 -0.45 11.58
N GLN A 74 7.20 -0.10 11.59
CA GLN A 74 8.19 -0.70 12.49
C GLN A 74 7.85 -0.39 13.95
N GLY A 75 7.50 0.86 14.25
CA GLY A 75 7.05 1.27 15.58
C GLY A 75 5.80 0.54 16.05
N MET A 76 4.84 0.27 15.16
CA MET A 76 3.65 -0.53 15.47
C MET A 76 3.99 -1.94 15.93
N MET A 77 5.15 -2.50 15.57
CA MET A 77 5.58 -3.83 16.03
C MET A 77 6.12 -3.86 17.46
N ALA A 78 6.23 -2.72 18.14
CA ALA A 78 6.72 -2.64 19.52
C ALA A 78 5.89 -3.47 20.52
N PHE A 79 4.64 -3.84 20.18
CA PHE A 79 3.83 -4.75 21.01
C PHE A 79 4.52 -6.10 21.27
N LEU A 80 5.42 -6.55 20.38
CA LEU A 80 6.15 -7.81 20.52
C LEU A 80 7.10 -7.82 21.73
N LEU A 81 7.49 -6.65 22.25
CA LEU A 81 8.28 -6.56 23.49
C LEU A 81 7.49 -7.07 24.71
N PHE A 82 6.16 -6.97 24.66
CA PHE A 82 5.28 -7.37 25.76
C PHE A 82 4.59 -8.72 25.49
N ASN A 83 4.37 -9.06 24.22
CA ASN A 83 3.79 -10.33 23.81
C ASN A 83 4.55 -10.90 22.59
N PRO A 84 5.65 -11.64 22.81
CA PRO A 84 6.54 -12.10 21.73
C PRO A 84 5.95 -13.23 20.89
N ARG A 85 4.85 -13.87 21.33
CA ARG A 85 4.21 -15.00 20.64
C ARG A 85 2.69 -14.83 20.63
N PRO A 86 2.16 -13.79 19.95
CA PRO A 86 0.72 -13.59 19.89
C PRO A 86 0.05 -14.77 19.17
N ARG A 87 -1.06 -15.28 19.71
CA ARG A 87 -1.82 -16.35 19.03
C ARG A 87 -2.74 -15.80 17.94
N SER A 88 -3.20 -14.56 18.09
CA SER A 88 -4.10 -13.91 17.15
C SER A 88 -3.77 -12.43 17.00
N LEU A 89 -3.88 -11.92 15.78
CA LEU A 89 -3.66 -10.53 15.41
C LEU A 89 -4.82 -10.05 14.54
N THR A 90 -5.40 -8.90 14.87
CA THR A 90 -6.37 -8.21 14.02
C THR A 90 -5.76 -6.91 13.54
N LEU A 91 -5.65 -6.77 12.22
CA LEU A 91 -5.20 -5.57 11.53
C LEU A 91 -6.45 -4.82 11.08
N LEU A 92 -6.66 -3.63 11.64
CA LEU A 92 -7.71 -2.72 11.20
C LEU A 92 -7.13 -1.85 10.09
N GLY A 93 -7.54 -2.10 8.85
CA GLY A 93 -6.92 -1.62 7.62
C GLY A 93 -5.94 -2.62 7.02
N LEU A 94 -5.95 -2.73 5.70
CA LEU A 94 -5.01 -3.54 4.92
C LEU A 94 -3.89 -2.67 4.34
N GLY A 95 -4.25 -1.54 3.73
CA GLY A 95 -3.30 -0.73 2.97
C GLY A 95 -2.57 -1.50 1.88
N GLY A 96 -1.27 -1.23 1.72
CA GLY A 96 -0.38 -2.04 0.88
C GLY A 96 0.05 -3.38 1.51
N GLY A 97 -0.57 -3.80 2.62
CA GLY A 97 -0.32 -5.11 3.23
C GLY A 97 0.98 -5.27 3.99
N SER A 98 1.75 -4.21 4.23
CA SER A 98 3.09 -4.31 4.85
C SER A 98 3.06 -5.06 6.19
N LEU A 99 2.15 -4.68 7.10
CA LEU A 99 1.99 -5.36 8.40
C LEU A 99 1.47 -6.79 8.25
N ALA A 100 0.52 -7.02 7.34
CA ALA A 100 -0.04 -8.36 7.09
C ALA A 100 1.06 -9.32 6.63
N LYS A 101 1.83 -8.93 5.62
CA LYS A 101 2.95 -9.72 5.08
C LYS A 101 4.07 -9.90 6.10
N PHE A 102 4.46 -8.85 6.81
CA PHE A 102 5.49 -8.91 7.83
C PHE A 102 5.10 -9.88 8.95
N CYS A 103 3.90 -9.72 9.52
CA CYS A 103 3.40 -10.61 10.57
C CYS A 103 3.25 -12.05 10.07
N HIS A 104 2.74 -12.26 8.84
CA HIS A 104 2.61 -13.61 8.29
C HIS A 104 3.98 -14.30 8.15
N ARG A 105 5.01 -13.56 7.74
CA ARG A 105 6.38 -14.08 7.58
C ARG A 105 7.07 -14.35 8.91
N HIS A 106 6.94 -13.46 9.88
CA HIS A 106 7.71 -13.48 11.13
C HIS A 106 6.97 -14.10 12.32
N LEU A 107 5.64 -14.22 12.25
CA LEU A 107 4.79 -14.78 13.29
C LEU A 107 3.92 -15.92 12.71
N PRO A 108 4.53 -17.00 12.19
CA PRO A 108 3.83 -18.04 11.43
C PRO A 108 2.81 -18.84 12.26
N ALA A 109 2.88 -18.77 13.59
CA ALA A 109 1.92 -19.41 14.50
C ALA A 109 0.73 -18.52 14.87
N SER A 110 0.71 -17.25 14.43
CA SER A 110 -0.37 -16.32 14.71
C SER A 110 -1.48 -16.44 13.67
N ALA A 111 -2.73 -16.51 14.11
CA ALA A 111 -3.87 -16.28 13.24
C ALA A 111 -3.99 -14.78 12.95
N ILE A 112 -3.92 -14.38 11.68
CA ILE A 112 -3.95 -12.98 11.26
C ILE A 112 -5.25 -12.71 10.51
N THR A 113 -5.98 -11.69 10.95
CA THR A 113 -7.17 -11.19 10.27
C THR A 113 -6.95 -9.73 9.91
N ALA A 114 -7.10 -9.37 8.64
CA ALA A 114 -7.12 -7.98 8.20
C ALA A 114 -8.56 -7.59 7.84
N VAL A 115 -9.02 -6.44 8.32
CA VAL A 115 -10.34 -5.90 8.04
C VAL A 115 -10.15 -4.59 7.28
N GLU A 116 -10.52 -4.58 6.00
CA GLU A 116 -10.43 -3.42 5.13
C GLU A 116 -11.83 -2.96 4.73
N ILE A 117 -12.06 -1.66 4.80
CA ILE A 117 -13.36 -1.03 4.49
C ILE A 117 -13.45 -0.65 3.02
N ASP A 118 -12.32 -0.31 2.40
CA ASP A 118 -12.25 0.12 1.01
C ASP A 118 -12.02 -1.07 0.07
N PRO A 119 -13.02 -1.48 -0.74
CA PRO A 119 -12.86 -2.59 -1.68
C PRO A 119 -11.80 -2.31 -2.74
N ASP A 120 -11.50 -1.05 -3.07
CA ASP A 120 -10.48 -0.70 -4.05
C ASP A 120 -9.06 -0.95 -3.50
N VAL A 121 -8.86 -0.84 -2.18
CA VAL A 121 -7.60 -1.26 -1.54
C VAL A 121 -7.42 -2.77 -1.66
N ILE A 122 -8.49 -3.55 -1.48
CA ILE A 122 -8.47 -5.01 -1.66
C ILE A 122 -8.24 -5.39 -3.14
N ALA A 123 -8.77 -4.60 -4.08
CA ALA A 123 -8.55 -4.80 -5.51
C ALA A 123 -7.06 -4.66 -5.88
N LEU A 124 -6.30 -3.82 -5.16
CA LEU A 124 -4.87 -3.62 -5.37
C LEU A 124 -3.96 -4.69 -4.73
N ARG A 125 -4.51 -5.72 -4.06
CA ARG A 125 -3.72 -6.73 -3.32
C ARG A 125 -2.58 -7.37 -4.14
N GLU A 126 -2.83 -7.69 -5.42
CA GLU A 126 -1.83 -8.32 -6.30
C GLU A 126 -0.67 -7.37 -6.61
N ALA A 127 -0.94 -6.06 -6.67
CA ALA A 127 0.09 -5.05 -6.78
C ALA A 127 1.00 -5.00 -5.54
N PHE A 128 0.64 -5.65 -4.44
CA PHE A 128 1.46 -5.69 -3.22
C PHE A 128 1.90 -7.11 -2.81
N CYS A 129 1.77 -8.10 -3.70
CA CYS A 129 2.13 -9.49 -3.41
C CYS A 129 1.34 -10.08 -2.22
N LEU A 130 0.06 -9.70 -2.10
CA LEU A 130 -0.91 -10.26 -1.15
C LEU A 130 -1.76 -11.34 -1.81
#